data_AF-A0A842V5P1-F1
#
_entry.id   AF-A0A842V5P1-F1
#
_cell.length_a   1.000
_cell.length_b   1.000
_cell.length_c   1.000
_cell.angle_alpha   90.00
_cell.angle_beta   90.00
_cell.angle_gamma   90.00
#
_symmetry.space_group_name_H-M   'P 1'
#
loop_
_entity.id
_entity.type
_entity.pdbx_description
1 polymer ?
#
loop_
_entity_poly.entity_id
_entity_poly.type
_entity_poly.pdbx_seq_one_letter_code
_entity_poly.pdbx_strand_id
1 'polypeptide(L)'
;MNIELKLDDARQRLAEIDKAINYYEGYKAWLASEIERIEAMADQGQIGPDEYDVLINSCTDSLSSEELGKRLSTALKHYSDLRKQAEQEIRLYEGMIPLQEHEPKESPLPYMLFISSLVCISLGMLAALQLKSTGFAIFNSTTAPSEVLATSIIMSVSIILMPILGLAIFRIWEIFKNKP
;
A
#
# COMPACT_ATOMS: atom_id res chain seq x y z
N MET A 1 7.90 -27.17 -15.78
CA MET A 1 7.84 -25.73 -16.11
C MET A 1 6.83 -25.12 -15.17
N ASN A 2 7.26 -24.25 -14.24
CA ASN A 2 6.45 -23.84 -13.10
C ASN A 2 5.28 -22.96 -13.57
N ILE A 3 4.03 -23.38 -13.28
CA ILE A 3 2.81 -22.65 -13.63
C ILE A 3 2.80 -21.27 -12.95
N GLU A 4 3.42 -21.16 -11.77
CA GLU A 4 3.60 -19.90 -11.05
C GLU A 4 4.42 -18.89 -11.85
N LEU A 5 5.51 -19.32 -12.49
CA LEU A 5 6.34 -18.42 -13.32
C LEU A 5 5.54 -17.88 -14.52
N LYS A 6 4.72 -18.73 -15.16
CA LYS A 6 3.86 -18.30 -16.27
C LYS A 6 2.77 -17.32 -15.81
N LEU A 7 2.24 -17.50 -14.61
CA LEU A 7 1.26 -16.63 -14.01
C LEU A 7 1.86 -15.25 -13.71
N ASP A 8 3.07 -15.21 -13.15
CA ASP A 8 3.79 -13.96 -12.91
C ASP A 8 4.12 -13.23 -14.21
N ASP A 9 4.58 -13.95 -15.23
CA ASP A 9 4.81 -13.38 -16.57
C ASP A 9 3.51 -12.83 -17.20
N ALA A 10 2.38 -13.53 -17.03
CA ALA A 10 1.08 -13.08 -17.53
C ALA A 10 0.58 -11.83 -16.78
N ARG A 11 0.79 -11.76 -15.46
CA ARG A 11 0.47 -10.58 -14.63
C ARG A 11 1.34 -9.38 -14.99
N GLN A 12 2.62 -9.59 -15.26
CA GLN A 12 3.50 -8.52 -15.73
C GLN A 12 3.05 -8.00 -17.10
N ARG A 13 2.71 -8.89 -18.04
CA ARG A 13 2.14 -8.49 -19.34
C ARG A 13 0.85 -7.69 -19.18
N LEU A 14 -0.05 -8.09 -18.27
CA LEU A 14 -1.27 -7.34 -17.98
C LEU A 14 -0.96 -5.93 -17.46
N ALA A 15 -0.01 -5.79 -16.54
CA ALA A 15 0.40 -4.50 -15.99
C ALA A 15 0.97 -3.55 -17.07
N GLU A 16 1.76 -4.07 -18.01
CA GLU A 16 2.27 -3.28 -19.14
C GLU A 16 1.15 -2.87 -20.10
N ILE A 17 0.16 -3.74 -20.33
CA ILE A 17 -1.04 -3.40 -21.13
C ILE A 17 -1.84 -2.29 -20.45
N ASP A 18 -2.09 -2.40 -19.13
CA ASP A 18 -2.80 -1.37 -18.36
C ASP A 18 -2.05 -0.03 -18.41
N LYS A 19 -0.71 -0.04 -18.34
CA LYS A 19 0.12 1.15 -18.50
C LYS A 19 -0.05 1.78 -19.88
N ALA A 20 -0.08 0.98 -20.94
CA ALA A 20 -0.30 1.46 -22.30
C ALA A 20 -1.70 2.09 -22.46
N ILE A 21 -2.74 1.45 -21.92
CA ILE A 21 -4.11 2.01 -21.93
C ILE A 21 -4.14 3.37 -21.23
N ASN A 22 -3.59 3.45 -20.01
CA ASN A 22 -3.54 4.69 -19.24
C ASN A 22 -2.78 5.80 -19.99
N TYR A 23 -1.69 5.45 -20.68
CA TYR A 23 -0.96 6.40 -21.52
C TYR A 23 -1.83 6.96 -22.65
N TYR A 24 -2.52 6.11 -23.42
CA TYR A 24 -3.35 6.57 -24.54
C TYR A 24 -4.61 7.32 -24.09
N GLU A 25 -5.22 6.92 -22.97
CA GLU A 25 -6.35 7.66 -22.38
C GLU A 25 -5.90 9.03 -21.86
N GLY A 26 -4.75 9.09 -21.17
CA GLY A 26 -4.15 10.33 -20.70
C GLY A 26 -3.76 11.25 -21.85
N TYR A 27 -3.15 10.71 -22.91
CA TYR A 27 -2.78 11.47 -24.09
C TYR A 27 -4.01 12.02 -24.83
N LYS A 28 -5.11 11.25 -24.92
CA LYS A 28 -6.38 11.73 -25.47
C LYS A 28 -6.96 12.89 -24.65
N ALA A 29 -6.92 12.80 -23.33
CA ALA A 29 -7.40 13.87 -22.45
C ALA A 29 -6.52 15.12 -22.55
N TRP A 30 -5.20 14.93 -22.60
CA TRP A 30 -4.23 16.02 -22.79
C TRP A 30 -4.46 16.73 -24.13
N LEU A 31 -4.63 16.00 -25.23
CA LEU A 31 -4.92 16.57 -26.55
C LEU A 31 -6.19 17.41 -26.55
N ALA A 32 -7.28 16.92 -25.94
CA ALA A 32 -8.52 17.66 -25.84
C ALA A 32 -8.33 18.98 -25.08
N SER A 33 -7.66 18.93 -23.92
CA SER A 33 -7.37 20.12 -23.12
C SER A 33 -6.45 21.12 -23.84
N GLU A 34 -5.47 20.63 -24.60
CA GLU A 34 -4.52 21.48 -25.30
C GLU A 34 -5.16 22.17 -26.51
N ILE A 35 -6.05 21.48 -27.24
CA ILE A 35 -6.84 22.07 -28.31
C ILE A 35 -7.76 23.16 -27.75
N GLU A 36 -8.51 22.88 -26.67
CA GLU A 36 -9.35 23.89 -26.01
C GLU A 36 -8.54 25.12 -25.58
N ARG A 37 -7.32 24.91 -25.09
CA ARG A 37 -6.41 26.00 -24.70
C ARG A 37 -6.01 26.86 -25.91
N ILE A 38 -5.66 26.23 -27.04
CA ILE A 38 -5.28 26.92 -28.27
C ILE A 38 -6.47 27.69 -28.86
N GLU A 39 -7.65 27.08 -28.89
CA GLU A 39 -8.90 27.71 -29.32
C GLU A 39 -9.23 28.94 -28.46
N ALA A 40 -9.11 28.83 -27.13
CA ALA A 40 -9.33 29.95 -26.23
C ALA A 40 -8.32 31.10 -26.45
N MET A 41 -7.06 30.81 -26.79
CA MET A 41 -6.07 31.83 -27.13
C MET A 41 -6.44 32.56 -28.43
N ALA A 42 -6.95 31.83 -29.43
CA ALA A 42 -7.40 32.42 -30.69
C ALA A 42 -8.65 33.30 -30.48
N ASP A 43 -9.63 32.83 -29.71
CA ASP A 43 -10.85 33.58 -29.39
C ASP A 43 -10.56 34.88 -28.61
N GLN A 44 -9.54 34.86 -27.75
CA GLN A 44 -9.08 36.02 -27.01
C GLN A 44 -8.19 36.96 -27.84
N GLY A 45 -7.92 36.63 -29.10
CA GLY A 45 -7.05 37.40 -30.00
C GLY A 45 -5.58 37.41 -29.56
N GLN A 46 -5.15 36.45 -28.73
CA GLN A 46 -3.77 36.33 -28.25
C GLN A 46 -2.83 35.77 -29.32
N ILE A 47 -3.38 35.03 -30.28
CA ILE A 47 -2.66 34.43 -31.40
C ILE A 47 -3.39 34.72 -32.71
N GLY A 48 -2.62 34.87 -33.79
CA GLY A 48 -3.16 35.06 -35.13
C GLY A 48 -3.58 33.73 -35.79
N PRO A 49 -4.29 33.77 -36.94
CA PRO A 49 -4.70 32.57 -37.67
C PRO A 49 -3.52 31.67 -38.09
N ASP A 50 -2.41 32.27 -38.51
CA ASP A 50 -1.21 31.53 -38.92
C ASP A 50 -0.57 30.79 -37.72
N GLU A 51 -0.57 31.42 -36.54
CA GLU A 51 -0.05 30.83 -35.30
C GLU A 51 -0.98 29.72 -34.78
N TYR A 52 -2.29 29.91 -34.89
CA TYR A 52 -3.28 28.88 -34.57
C TYR A 52 -3.05 27.62 -35.39
N ASP A 53 -2.89 27.75 -36.72
CA ASP A 53 -2.68 26.61 -37.61
C ASP A 53 -1.37 25.88 -37.27
N VAL A 54 -0.29 26.59 -36.95
CA VAL A 54 0.98 25.97 -36.54
C VAL A 54 0.83 25.22 -35.21
N LEU A 55 0.15 25.81 -34.22
CA LEU A 55 -0.03 25.20 -32.90
C LEU A 55 -0.95 23.97 -32.96
N ILE A 56 -2.06 24.04 -33.69
CA ILE A 56 -2.95 22.89 -33.89
C ILE A 56 -2.24 21.77 -34.65
N ASN A 57 -1.54 22.09 -35.75
CA ASN A 57 -0.81 21.06 -36.49
C ASN A 57 0.34 20.45 -35.68
N SER A 58 1.00 21.22 -34.82
CA SER A 58 2.00 20.67 -33.89
C SER A 58 1.35 19.80 -32.80
N CYS A 59 0.15 20.13 -32.35
CA CYS A 59 -0.57 19.37 -31.33
C CYS A 59 -1.09 18.04 -31.89
N THR A 60 -1.57 18.03 -33.13
CA THR A 60 -2.15 16.85 -33.79
C THR A 60 -1.16 16.06 -34.65
N ASP A 61 0.14 16.37 -34.60
CA ASP A 61 1.17 15.81 -35.50
C ASP A 61 0.78 15.91 -36.99
N SER A 62 0.18 17.04 -37.38
CA SER A 62 -0.34 17.33 -38.73
C SER A 62 -1.43 16.35 -39.20
N LEU A 63 -2.01 15.57 -38.29
CA LEU A 63 -3.17 14.74 -38.58
C LEU A 63 -4.45 15.58 -38.44
N SER A 64 -5.45 15.24 -39.25
CA SER A 64 -6.80 15.75 -39.01
C SER A 64 -7.33 15.21 -37.69
N SER A 65 -8.20 15.98 -37.02
CA SER A 65 -8.86 15.55 -35.78
C SER A 65 -9.55 14.19 -35.93
N GLU A 66 -10.17 13.93 -37.09
CA GLU A 66 -10.81 12.65 -37.40
C GLU A 66 -9.79 11.48 -37.48
N GLU A 67 -8.69 11.66 -38.19
CA GLU A 67 -7.66 10.61 -38.35
C GLU A 67 -6.95 10.33 -37.03
N LEU A 68 -6.64 11.37 -36.26
CA LEU A 68 -6.07 11.25 -34.91
C LEU A 68 -7.02 10.49 -33.97
N GLY A 69 -8.30 10.88 -33.95
CA GLY A 69 -9.32 10.21 -33.15
C GLY A 69 -9.49 8.72 -33.53
N LYS A 70 -9.45 8.41 -34.83
CA LYS A 70 -9.53 7.04 -35.33
C LYS A 70 -8.32 6.21 -34.91
N ARG A 71 -7.10 6.76 -35.00
CA ARG A 71 -5.87 6.08 -34.56
C ARG A 71 -5.90 5.79 -33.06
N LEU A 72 -6.27 6.78 -32.24
CA LEU A 72 -6.38 6.62 -30.79
C LEU A 72 -7.43 5.58 -30.40
N SER A 73 -8.60 5.64 -31.03
CA SER A 73 -9.67 4.66 -30.79
C SER A 73 -9.24 3.23 -31.19
N THR A 74 -8.53 3.09 -32.31
CA THR A 74 -8.01 1.81 -32.77
C THR A 74 -6.95 1.25 -31.82
N ALA A 75 -6.02 2.08 -31.34
CA ALA A 75 -5.01 1.69 -30.38
C ALA A 75 -5.64 1.26 -29.04
N LEU A 76 -6.54 2.07 -28.48
CA LEU A 76 -7.25 1.75 -27.23
C LEU A 76 -8.06 0.47 -27.33
N LYS A 77 -8.75 0.26 -28.46
CA LYS A 77 -9.48 -0.99 -28.71
C LYS A 77 -8.53 -2.18 -28.74
N HIS A 78 -7.41 -2.06 -29.45
CA HIS A 78 -6.39 -3.11 -29.53
C HIS A 78 -5.86 -3.50 -28.15
N TYR A 79 -5.46 -2.53 -27.32
CA TYR A 79 -5.00 -2.81 -25.97
C TYR A 79 -6.10 -3.35 -25.05
N SER A 80 -7.34 -2.89 -25.19
CA SER A 80 -8.48 -3.44 -24.46
C SER A 80 -8.71 -4.93 -24.78
N ASP A 81 -8.58 -5.31 -26.04
CA ASP A 81 -8.71 -6.71 -26.47
C ASP A 81 -7.53 -7.56 -25.95
N LEU A 82 -6.30 -7.05 -26.00
CA LEU A 82 -5.14 -7.70 -25.39
C LEU A 82 -5.28 -7.88 -23.88
N ARG A 83 -5.82 -6.88 -23.18
CA ARG A 83 -6.10 -6.93 -21.74
C ARG A 83 -7.06 -8.07 -21.42
N LYS A 84 -8.15 -8.21 -22.17
CA LYS A 84 -9.12 -9.32 -22.00
C LYS A 84 -8.48 -10.68 -22.23
N GLN A 85 -7.61 -10.81 -23.24
CA GLN A 85 -6.88 -12.05 -23.50
C GLN A 85 -5.93 -12.39 -22.35
N ALA A 86 -5.18 -11.42 -21.84
CA ALA A 86 -4.28 -11.61 -20.70
C ALA A 86 -5.04 -11.99 -19.42
N GLU A 87 -6.20 -11.36 -19.15
CA GLU A 87 -7.07 -11.72 -18.03
C GLU A 87 -7.65 -13.13 -18.14
N GLN A 88 -7.93 -13.60 -19.37
CA GLN A 88 -8.37 -14.98 -19.60
C GLN A 88 -7.21 -15.96 -19.38
N GLU A 89 -6.01 -15.62 -19.85
CA GLU A 89 -4.79 -16.42 -19.65
C GLU A 89 -4.46 -16.57 -18.15
N ILE A 90 -4.52 -15.48 -17.38
CA ILE A 90 -4.33 -15.50 -15.92
C ILE A 90 -5.35 -16.41 -15.24
N ARG A 91 -6.64 -16.29 -15.58
CA ARG A 91 -7.69 -17.14 -15.01
C ARG A 91 -7.48 -18.63 -15.30
N LEU A 92 -6.98 -18.95 -16.50
CA LEU A 92 -6.65 -20.32 -16.86
C LEU A 92 -5.50 -20.84 -15.99
N TYR A 93 -4.42 -20.06 -15.81
CA TYR A 93 -3.31 -20.48 -14.95
C TYR A 93 -3.69 -20.59 -13.49
N GLU A 94 -4.50 -19.67 -12.96
CA GLU A 94 -5.02 -19.74 -11.59
C GLU A 94 -5.87 -21.00 -11.35
N GLY A 95 -6.67 -21.41 -12.34
CA GLY A 95 -7.42 -22.67 -12.28
C GLY A 95 -6.58 -23.95 -12.44
N MET A 96 -5.34 -23.83 -12.93
CA MET A 96 -4.40 -24.94 -13.09
C MET A 96 -3.46 -25.10 -11.89
N ILE A 97 -3.35 -24.08 -11.03
CA ILE A 97 -2.65 -24.23 -9.75
C ILE A 97 -3.54 -25.14 -8.90
N PRO A 98 -3.09 -26.38 -8.56
CA PRO A 98 -3.86 -27.21 -7.66
C PRO A 98 -4.11 -26.39 -6.40
N LEU A 99 -5.35 -26.37 -5.92
CA LEU A 99 -5.66 -25.92 -4.56
C LEU A 99 -4.72 -26.72 -3.66
N GLN A 100 -3.58 -26.13 -3.28
CA GLN A 100 -2.81 -26.61 -2.17
C GLN A 100 -3.82 -26.56 -1.03
N GLU A 101 -4.33 -27.73 -0.64
CA GLU A 101 -4.93 -27.90 0.67
C GLU A 101 -3.96 -27.18 1.60
N HIS A 102 -4.46 -26.10 2.21
CA HIS A 102 -3.73 -25.44 3.27
C HIS A 102 -3.49 -26.55 4.30
N GLU A 103 -2.30 -27.17 4.25
CA GLU A 103 -1.75 -27.81 5.42
C GLU A 103 -1.97 -26.80 6.53
N PRO A 104 -2.68 -27.17 7.61
CA PRO A 104 -3.04 -26.22 8.64
C PRO A 104 -1.72 -25.63 9.12
N LYS A 105 -1.44 -24.37 8.74
CA LYS A 105 -0.29 -23.62 9.24
C LYS A 105 -0.33 -23.83 10.73
N GLU A 106 0.65 -24.54 11.25
CA GLU A 106 0.80 -24.76 12.69
C GLU A 106 0.55 -23.40 13.32
N SER A 107 -0.54 -23.34 14.08
CA SER A 107 -1.05 -22.11 14.66
C SER A 107 0.13 -21.36 15.25
N PRO A 108 0.36 -20.06 14.95
CA PRO A 108 1.47 -19.31 15.54
C PRO A 108 1.31 -19.09 17.04
N LEU A 109 0.27 -19.65 17.69
CA LEU A 109 0.04 -19.56 19.13
C LEU A 109 1.26 -19.96 19.98
N PRO A 110 1.97 -21.09 19.76
CA PRO A 110 3.08 -21.47 20.62
C PRO A 110 4.25 -20.48 20.47
N TYR A 111 4.53 -20.01 19.25
CA TYR A 111 5.56 -18.99 19.02
C TYR A 111 5.18 -17.62 19.59
N MET A 112 3.93 -17.20 19.46
CA MET A 112 3.43 -15.95 20.04
C MET A 112 3.39 -15.99 21.57
N LEU A 113 2.98 -17.12 22.17
CA LEU A 113 3.03 -17.34 23.62
C LEU A 113 4.48 -17.38 24.11
N PHE A 114 5.38 -18.00 23.36
CA PHE A 114 6.80 -18.03 23.68
C PHE A 114 7.40 -16.62 23.66
N ILE A 115 7.18 -15.83 22.61
CA ILE A 115 7.65 -14.44 22.51
C ILE A 115 7.04 -13.59 23.63
N SER A 116 5.73 -13.70 23.89
CA SER A 116 5.07 -12.99 24.98
C SER A 116 5.66 -13.33 26.35
N SER A 117 5.99 -14.61 26.59
CA SER A 117 6.62 -15.03 27.86
C SER A 117 8.03 -14.46 28.02
N LEU A 118 8.81 -14.42 26.93
CA LEU A 118 10.17 -13.85 26.90
C LEU A 118 10.16 -12.34 27.18
N VAL A 119 9.20 -11.61 26.61
CA VAL A 119 9.01 -10.18 26.85
C VAL A 119 8.62 -9.93 28.32
N CYS A 120 7.70 -10.71 28.89
CA CYS A 120 7.32 -10.59 30.29
C CYS A 120 8.47 -10.88 31.25
N ILE A 121 9.29 -11.91 30.99
CA ILE A 121 10.48 -12.22 31.80
C ILE A 121 11.51 -11.08 31.72
N SER A 122 11.75 -10.56 30.52
CA SER A 122 12.71 -9.46 30.29
C SER A 122 12.28 -8.18 31.01
N LEU A 123 10.99 -7.83 30.92
CA LEU A 123 10.41 -6.68 31.62
C LEU A 123 10.39 -6.88 33.15
N GLY A 124 10.11 -8.10 33.62
CA GLY A 124 10.19 -8.46 35.04
C GLY A 124 11.60 -8.34 35.61
N MET A 125 12.61 -8.80 34.87
CA MET A 125 14.02 -8.62 35.24
C MET A 125 14.42 -7.14 35.25
N LEU A 126 13.97 -6.36 34.26
CA LEU A 126 14.23 -4.92 34.21
C LEU A 126 13.59 -4.18 35.40
N ALA A 127 12.34 -4.52 35.76
CA ALA A 127 11.66 -3.97 36.93
C ALA A 127 12.37 -4.35 38.25
N ALA A 128 12.87 -5.58 38.38
CA ALA A 128 13.63 -6.03 39.54
C ALA A 128 14.99 -5.34 39.66
N LEU A 129 15.68 -5.11 38.53
CA LEU A 129 16.92 -4.33 38.46
C LEU A 129 16.68 -2.86 38.86
N GLN A 130 15.58 -2.27 38.40
CA GLN A 130 15.18 -0.90 38.78
C GLN A 130 14.90 -0.81 40.28
N LEU A 131 14.12 -1.73 40.85
CA LEU A 131 13.84 -1.83 42.30
C LEU A 131 15.11 -2.00 43.13
N LYS A 132 16.10 -2.76 42.65
CA LYS A 132 17.40 -2.90 43.32
C LYS A 132 18.18 -1.58 43.29
N SER A 133 18.12 -0.83 42.18
CA SER A 133 18.81 0.46 42.02
C SER A 133 18.13 1.59 42.82
N THR A 134 16.80 1.66 42.85
CA THR A 134 16.05 2.63 43.66
C THR A 134 16.09 2.27 45.15
N GLY A 135 16.06 0.99 45.51
CA GLY A 135 16.30 0.55 46.89
C GLY A 135 17.70 0.94 47.40
N PHE A 136 18.71 0.90 46.53
CA PHE A 136 20.06 1.37 46.84
C PHE A 136 20.16 2.90 46.90
N ALA A 137 19.41 3.63 46.06
CA ALA A 137 19.32 5.09 46.12
C ALA A 137 18.59 5.55 47.41
N ILE A 138 17.46 4.94 47.78
CA ILE A 138 16.70 5.25 49.00
C ILE A 138 17.57 5.07 50.27
N PHE A 139 18.47 4.10 50.27
CA PHE A 139 19.40 3.88 51.39
C PHE A 139 20.59 4.86 51.43
N ASN A 140 20.91 5.53 50.33
CA ASN A 140 22.10 6.40 50.20
C ASN A 140 21.79 7.86 49.85
N SER A 141 20.55 8.27 49.58
CA SER A 141 20.22 9.65 49.18
C SER A 141 19.26 10.36 50.14
N THR A 142 19.59 11.61 50.41
CA THR A 142 18.76 12.68 50.98
C THR A 142 17.60 13.07 50.05
N THR A 143 16.87 12.10 49.52
CA THR A 143 15.73 12.30 48.61
C THR A 143 14.43 12.40 49.41
N ALA A 144 13.60 13.38 49.05
CA ALA A 144 12.36 13.66 49.76
C ALA A 144 11.37 12.47 49.66
N PRO A 145 10.62 12.15 50.74
CA PRO A 145 9.69 11.01 50.77
C PRO A 145 8.63 11.01 49.65
N SER A 146 8.30 12.19 49.12
CA SER A 146 7.32 12.40 48.06
C SER A 146 7.76 11.84 46.70
N GLU A 147 9.05 11.91 46.37
CA GLU A 147 9.57 11.39 45.10
C GLU A 147 9.62 9.86 45.09
N VAL A 148 9.92 9.26 46.25
CA VAL A 148 9.91 7.80 46.44
C VAL A 148 8.49 7.25 46.33
N LEU A 149 7.51 7.96 46.90
CA LEU A 149 6.09 7.60 46.81
C LEU A 149 5.57 7.71 45.37
N ALA A 150 5.89 8.81 44.66
CA ALA A 150 5.51 9.00 43.27
C ALA A 150 6.08 7.90 42.36
N THR A 151 7.35 7.56 42.53
CA THR A 151 8.01 6.49 41.74
C THR A 151 7.40 5.12 42.01
N SER A 152 7.08 4.81 43.28
CA SER A 152 6.42 3.56 43.67
C SER A 152 5.01 3.42 43.09
N ILE A 153 4.23 4.51 43.08
CA ILE A 153 2.89 4.53 42.48
C ILE A 153 2.98 4.33 40.96
N ILE A 154 3.89 5.03 40.27
CA ILE A 154 4.08 4.91 38.82
C ILE A 154 4.50 3.48 38.44
N MET A 155 5.41 2.86 39.20
CA MET A 155 5.80 1.46 38.96
C MET A 155 4.63 0.50 39.18
N SER A 156 3.86 0.67 40.25
CA SER A 156 2.71 -0.20 40.56
C SER A 156 1.61 -0.08 39.50
N VAL A 157 1.31 1.15 39.06
CA VAL A 157 0.33 1.41 38.00
C VAL A 157 0.80 0.82 36.67
N SER A 158 2.09 0.95 36.34
CA SER A 158 2.66 0.41 35.09
C SER A 158 2.61 -1.12 35.04
N ILE A 159 2.89 -1.79 36.16
CA ILE A 159 2.82 -3.26 36.28
C ILE A 159 1.40 -3.77 36.10
N ILE A 160 0.38 -3.00 36.48
CA ILE A 160 -1.04 -3.39 36.33
C ILE A 160 -1.58 -3.04 34.94
N LEU A 161 -1.22 -1.87 34.38
CA LEU A 161 -1.73 -1.44 33.07
C LEU A 161 -1.14 -2.24 31.91
N MET A 162 0.12 -2.67 32.00
CA MET A 162 0.80 -3.37 30.90
C MET A 162 0.14 -4.72 30.53
N PRO A 163 -0.21 -5.61 31.49
CA PRO A 163 -0.96 -6.83 31.18
C PRO A 163 -2.35 -6.57 30.59
N ILE A 164 -3.05 -5.53 31.07
CA ILE A 164 -4.39 -5.17 30.60
C ILE A 164 -4.33 -4.69 29.14
N LEU A 165 -3.34 -3.85 28.81
CA LEU A 165 -3.12 -3.38 27.45
C LEU A 165 -2.73 -4.54 26.52
N GLY A 166 -1.89 -5.47 27.00
CA GLY A 166 -1.56 -6.69 26.27
C GLY A 166 -2.77 -7.57 25.97
N LEU A 167 -3.68 -7.74 26.95
CA LEU A 167 -4.93 -8.48 26.77
C LEU A 167 -5.87 -7.78 25.77
N ALA A 168 -5.94 -6.45 25.82
CA ALA A 168 -6.77 -5.67 24.89
C ALA A 168 -6.28 -5.80 23.44
N ILE A 169 -4.97 -5.71 23.21
CA ILE A 169 -4.37 -5.89 21.88
C ILE A 169 -4.61 -7.31 21.38
N PHE A 170 -4.46 -8.32 22.24
CA PHE A 170 -4.73 -9.72 21.89
C PHE A 170 -6.19 -9.93 21.47
N ARG A 171 -7.15 -9.36 22.21
CA ARG A 171 -8.58 -9.43 21.88
C ARG A 171 -8.91 -8.73 20.56
N ILE A 172 -8.30 -7.58 20.29
CA ILE A 172 -8.46 -6.89 19.00
C ILE A 172 -7.93 -7.76 17.85
N TRP A 173 -6.76 -8.38 18.02
CA TRP A 173 -6.20 -9.28 17.02
C TRP A 173 -7.11 -10.49 16.72
N GLU A 174 -7.70 -11.13 17.74
CA GLU A 174 -8.67 -12.22 17.52
C GLU A 174 -9.89 -11.77 16.71
N ILE A 175 -10.40 -10.56 16.94
CA ILE A 175 -11.54 -10.00 16.19
C ILE A 175 -11.17 -9.81 14.71
N PHE A 176 -9.95 -9.34 14.42
CA PHE A 176 -9.50 -9.14 13.03
C PHE A 176 -9.16 -10.46 12.33
N LYS A 177 -8.70 -11.48 13.06
CA LYS A 177 -8.38 -12.81 12.49
C LYS A 177 -9.63 -13.60 12.07
N ASN A 178 -10.77 -13.38 12.73
CA ASN A 178 -12.01 -14.12 12.49
C ASN A 178 -13.01 -13.39 11.57
N LYS A 179 -12.59 -12.30 10.90
CA LYS A 179 -13.38 -11.74 9.80
C LYS A 179 -13.11 -12.55 8.53
N PRO A 180 -14.15 -13.03 7.83
CA PRO A 180 -14.02 -13.74 6.56
C PRO A 180 -13.50 -12.82 5.45
#